data_AF-A0A218QAI8-F1
#
_entry.id   AF-A0A218QAI8-F1
#
_cell.length_a   1.000
_cell.length_b   1.000
_cell.length_c   1.000
_cell.angle_alpha   90.00
_cell.angle_beta   90.00
_cell.angle_gamma   90.00
#
_symmetry.space_group_name_H-M   'P 1'
#
loop_
_entity.id
_entity.type
_entity.pdbx_description
1 polymer ?
#
loop_
_entity_poly.entity_id
_entity_poly.type
_entity_poly.pdbx_seq_one_letter_code
_entity_poly.pdbx_strand_id
1 'polypeptide(L)'
;MEVKLGLCNPPLPIHIYVGQGELQGEPYVWYNYIIDQDKKIPVFQRALTGYIVQLKLTTKEYKGEDKPKLDIVVCADEIYVIRSGIETNFTKTFLLSASLVEDFSQPLIITAVPGKENCVFCRLYYAVNKSAIRSDWNPHADWAEIIQSIQSKLSGNQVFELEEENIPKTKPQNVAPHPQDLRVKQVRTLFNYPVDLVKEWLQSQNVQRPSQLPLSEVDKLVKIICMAWAADKVDQNHAASSYQEQVFQAISEGFDEVAAIRAWANYVLGQRSLVSSGSKKTVNSPAFDWDDPNYNDSPGHPDNYGDR
;
A
#
# COMPACT_ATOMS: atom_id res chain seq x y z
N MET A 1 -31.33 -13.95 -16.49
CA MET A 1 -30.33 -12.98 -16.97
C MET A 1 -29.34 -13.77 -17.80
N GLU A 2 -28.98 -13.30 -19.00
CA GLU A 2 -28.06 -14.02 -19.88
C GLU A 2 -26.62 -13.52 -19.62
N VAL A 3 -25.73 -14.41 -19.21
CA VAL A 3 -24.36 -14.04 -18.81
C VAL A 3 -23.50 -13.89 -20.06
N LYS A 4 -23.06 -12.67 -20.35
CA LYS A 4 -22.15 -12.39 -21.47
C LYS A 4 -20.81 -13.09 -21.22
N LEU A 5 -20.49 -14.08 -22.06
CA LEU A 5 -19.19 -14.75 -22.07
C LEU A 5 -18.18 -13.98 -22.94
N GLY A 6 -16.89 -14.07 -22.60
CA GLY A 6 -15.80 -13.37 -23.29
C GLY A 6 -15.28 -12.16 -22.51
N LEU A 7 -14.61 -11.22 -23.19
CA LEU A 7 -14.03 -10.05 -22.54
C LEU A 7 -15.12 -9.11 -21.98
N CYS A 8 -14.94 -8.74 -20.71
CA CYS A 8 -15.72 -7.76 -19.97
C CYS A 8 -14.79 -6.87 -19.13
N ASN A 9 -15.31 -5.74 -18.66
CA ASN A 9 -14.65 -4.98 -17.61
C ASN A 9 -14.80 -5.76 -16.28
N PRO A 10 -13.87 -5.65 -15.32
CA PRO A 10 -14.10 -6.14 -13.97
C PRO A 10 -15.24 -5.35 -13.29
N PRO A 11 -16.03 -5.98 -12.41
CA PRO A 11 -17.02 -5.28 -11.59
C PRO A 11 -16.29 -4.45 -10.52
N LEU A 12 -16.11 -3.15 -10.80
CA LEU A 12 -15.45 -2.22 -9.88
C LEU A 12 -16.43 -1.71 -8.81
N PRO A 13 -16.01 -1.59 -7.54
CA PRO A 13 -16.89 -1.13 -6.47
C PRO A 13 -17.34 0.32 -6.65
N ILE A 14 -18.65 0.56 -6.44
CA ILE A 14 -19.26 1.89 -6.53
C ILE A 14 -19.11 2.60 -5.17
N HIS A 15 -18.15 3.54 -5.10
CA HIS A 15 -17.91 4.35 -3.90
C HIS A 15 -18.93 5.48 -3.75
N ILE A 16 -19.78 5.36 -2.74
CA ILE A 16 -20.73 6.40 -2.36
C ILE A 16 -20.28 7.06 -1.06
N TYR A 17 -20.15 8.37 -1.09
CA TYR A 17 -19.75 9.19 0.05
C TYR A 17 -20.99 9.77 0.74
N VAL A 18 -20.97 9.79 2.07
CA VAL A 18 -22.07 10.35 2.87
C VAL A 18 -21.86 11.85 3.09
N GLY A 19 -22.90 12.64 2.85
CA GLY A 19 -22.90 14.07 3.16
C GLY A 19 -24.08 14.79 2.53
N GLN A 20 -24.64 15.75 3.27
CA GLN A 20 -25.78 16.54 2.84
C GLN A 20 -25.37 17.59 1.80
N GLY A 21 -26.25 17.80 0.80
CA GLY A 21 -26.16 18.89 -0.16
C GLY A 21 -27.48 19.05 -0.93
N GLU A 22 -27.49 19.97 -1.89
CA GLU A 22 -28.64 20.23 -2.77
C GLU A 22 -28.15 20.40 -4.21
N LEU A 23 -28.94 19.96 -5.19
CA LEU A 23 -28.73 20.26 -6.60
C LEU A 23 -30.08 20.59 -7.24
N GLN A 24 -30.19 21.78 -7.84
CA GLN A 24 -31.41 22.24 -8.53
C GLN A 24 -32.70 22.21 -7.67
N GLY A 25 -32.57 22.41 -6.35
CA GLY A 25 -33.70 22.34 -5.41
C GLY A 25 -33.95 20.94 -4.82
N GLU A 26 -33.29 19.90 -5.31
CA GLU A 26 -33.42 18.54 -4.77
C GLU A 26 -32.30 18.22 -3.75
N PRO A 27 -32.64 17.87 -2.50
CA PRO A 27 -31.67 17.57 -1.46
C PRO A 27 -31.16 16.13 -1.57
N TYR A 28 -29.83 15.96 -1.47
CA TYR A 28 -29.16 14.67 -1.43
C TYR A 28 -28.39 14.48 -0.11
N VAL A 29 -28.17 13.23 0.27
CA VAL A 29 -27.36 12.82 1.44
C VAL A 29 -26.30 11.75 1.10
N TRP A 30 -26.27 11.34 -0.17
CA TRP A 30 -25.34 10.40 -0.79
C TRP A 30 -24.76 11.08 -2.03
N TYR A 31 -23.47 10.89 -2.34
CA TYR A 31 -22.89 11.34 -3.60
C TYR A 31 -21.73 10.45 -4.06
N ASN A 32 -21.62 10.25 -5.37
CA ASN A 32 -20.40 9.73 -6.00
C ASN A 32 -19.41 10.89 -6.14
N TYR A 33 -18.10 10.61 -6.14
CA TYR A 33 -17.06 11.65 -6.19
C TYR A 33 -16.01 11.32 -7.25
N ILE A 34 -15.94 12.13 -8.30
CA ILE A 34 -14.89 12.05 -9.33
C ILE A 34 -13.69 12.85 -8.82
N ILE A 35 -12.64 12.15 -8.44
CA ILE A 35 -11.43 12.73 -7.83
C ILE A 35 -10.77 13.72 -8.79
N ASP A 36 -10.57 13.32 -10.05
CA ASP A 36 -9.86 14.10 -11.09
C ASP A 36 -10.58 15.40 -11.50
N GLN A 37 -11.80 15.63 -11.00
CA GLN A 37 -12.65 16.77 -11.33
C GLN A 37 -13.12 17.54 -10.08
N ASP A 38 -12.71 17.15 -8.86
CA ASP A 38 -13.29 17.60 -7.56
C ASP A 38 -14.83 17.64 -7.58
N LYS A 39 -15.43 16.63 -8.23
CA LYS A 39 -16.83 16.69 -8.65
C LYS A 39 -17.69 15.70 -7.89
N LYS A 40 -18.59 16.24 -7.07
CA LYS A 40 -19.71 15.49 -6.49
C LYS A 40 -20.81 15.29 -7.52
N ILE A 41 -21.29 14.05 -7.65
CA ILE A 41 -22.48 13.69 -8.41
C ILE A 41 -23.51 13.17 -7.38
N PRO A 42 -24.63 13.90 -7.16
CA PRO A 42 -25.66 13.48 -6.22
C PRO A 42 -26.23 12.10 -6.53
N VAL A 43 -26.52 11.36 -5.45
CA VAL A 43 -27.34 10.14 -5.50
C VAL A 43 -28.62 10.46 -4.71
N PHE A 44 -29.73 10.58 -5.45
CA PHE A 44 -31.02 11.01 -4.90
C PHE A 44 -31.78 9.89 -4.17
N GLN A 45 -31.41 8.63 -4.43
CA GLN A 45 -31.85 7.46 -3.68
C GLN A 45 -31.44 7.61 -2.21
N ARG A 46 -32.42 7.61 -1.30
CA ARG A 46 -32.18 7.89 0.12
C ARG A 46 -31.75 6.67 0.93
N ALA A 47 -31.85 5.47 0.36
CA ALA A 47 -31.50 4.22 0.99
C ALA A 47 -30.91 3.22 -0.01
N LEU A 48 -29.94 2.43 0.44
CA LEU A 48 -29.40 1.26 -0.25
C LEU A 48 -29.95 0.00 0.42
N THR A 49 -30.31 -1.02 -0.37
CA THR A 49 -30.71 -2.34 0.15
C THR A 49 -29.76 -3.40 -0.36
N GLY A 50 -29.22 -4.23 0.53
CA GLY A 50 -28.30 -5.30 0.17
C GLY A 50 -27.76 -6.06 1.38
N TYR A 51 -26.85 -6.98 1.13
CA TYR A 51 -26.14 -7.72 2.18
C TYR A 51 -24.90 -6.92 2.59
N ILE A 52 -24.78 -6.58 3.87
CA ILE A 52 -23.52 -6.05 4.39
C ILE A 52 -22.55 -7.22 4.45
N VAL A 53 -21.42 -7.12 3.75
CA VAL A 53 -20.44 -8.23 3.62
C VAL A 53 -19.12 -7.94 4.31
N GLN A 54 -18.75 -6.67 4.48
CA GLN A 54 -17.50 -6.28 5.14
C GLN A 54 -17.60 -4.88 5.76
N LEU A 55 -16.91 -4.69 6.88
CA LEU A 55 -16.47 -3.37 7.33
C LEU A 55 -14.95 -3.28 7.17
N LYS A 56 -14.45 -2.27 6.45
CA LYS A 56 -13.01 -1.98 6.33
C LYS A 56 -12.74 -0.62 6.98
N LEU A 57 -11.73 -0.54 7.84
CA LEU A 57 -11.19 0.74 8.30
C LEU A 57 -10.12 1.18 7.30
N THR A 58 -10.26 2.37 6.73
CA THR A 58 -9.31 2.93 5.78
C THR A 58 -8.82 4.30 6.24
N THR A 59 -7.54 4.56 6.04
CA THR A 59 -6.97 5.90 6.18
C THR A 59 -6.95 6.53 4.81
N LYS A 60 -7.47 7.75 4.68
CA LYS A 60 -7.37 8.54 3.46
C LYS A 60 -7.15 10.01 3.81
N GLU A 61 -6.18 10.62 3.16
CA GLU A 61 -5.88 12.04 3.29
C GLU A 61 -7.13 12.88 2.97
N TYR A 62 -7.43 13.85 3.83
CA TYR A 62 -8.51 14.82 3.62
C TYR A 62 -8.09 16.18 4.17
N LYS A 63 -7.73 17.09 3.24
CA LYS A 63 -7.17 18.43 3.51
C LYS A 63 -5.80 18.41 4.20
N GLY A 64 -4.86 17.56 3.74
CA GLY A 64 -3.52 17.46 4.33
C GLY A 64 -3.45 16.68 5.65
N GLU A 65 -4.57 16.13 6.12
CA GLU A 65 -4.64 15.30 7.33
C GLU A 65 -5.19 13.91 6.99
N ASP A 66 -4.49 12.86 7.42
CA ASP A 66 -4.97 11.49 7.37
C ASP A 66 -6.13 11.29 8.35
N LYS A 67 -7.33 10.95 7.84
CA LYS A 67 -8.53 10.80 8.69
C LYS A 67 -9.14 9.40 8.55
N PRO A 68 -9.30 8.64 9.65
CA PRO A 68 -9.89 7.31 9.60
C PRO A 68 -11.34 7.36 9.07
N LYS A 69 -11.59 6.51 8.08
CA LYS A 69 -12.88 6.25 7.47
C LYS A 69 -13.35 4.84 7.84
N LEU A 70 -14.66 4.67 7.93
CA LEU A 70 -15.30 3.37 7.85
C LEU A 70 -15.86 3.22 6.44
N ASP A 71 -15.46 2.15 5.78
CA ASP A 71 -16.01 1.66 4.52
C ASP A 71 -16.97 0.51 4.84
N ILE A 72 -18.25 0.71 4.55
CA ILE A 72 -19.29 -0.31 4.69
C ILE A 72 -19.51 -0.92 3.30
N VAL A 73 -19.08 -2.18 3.13
CA VAL A 73 -19.20 -2.89 1.85
C VAL A 73 -20.53 -3.62 1.80
N VAL A 74 -21.29 -3.37 0.73
CA VAL A 74 -22.66 -3.88 0.53
C VAL A 74 -22.75 -4.56 -0.83
N CYS A 75 -23.12 -5.84 -0.83
CA CYS A 75 -23.46 -6.58 -2.04
C CYS A 75 -24.96 -6.39 -2.33
N ALA A 76 -25.29 -5.82 -3.50
CA ALA A 76 -26.65 -5.60 -3.96
C ALA A 76 -26.81 -6.10 -5.41
N ASP A 77 -27.39 -5.31 -6.30
CA ASP A 77 -27.31 -5.46 -7.76
C ASP A 77 -25.90 -5.19 -8.31
N GLU A 78 -25.18 -4.25 -7.69
CA GLU A 78 -23.74 -4.04 -7.83
C GLU A 78 -23.05 -4.12 -6.45
N ILE A 79 -21.71 -4.07 -6.41
CA ILE A 79 -20.98 -3.94 -5.13
C ILE A 79 -20.78 -2.46 -4.79
N TYR A 80 -21.31 -2.04 -3.65
CA TYR A 80 -21.24 -0.67 -3.16
C TYR A 80 -20.31 -0.54 -1.95
N VAL A 81 -19.60 0.58 -1.88
CA VAL A 81 -18.77 0.95 -0.73
C VAL A 81 -19.27 2.28 -0.18
N ILE A 82 -19.95 2.25 0.96
CA ILE A 82 -20.38 3.48 1.65
C ILE A 82 -19.23 3.97 2.52
N ARG A 83 -18.59 5.06 2.11
CA ARG A 83 -17.37 5.61 2.72
C ARG A 83 -17.70 6.85 3.56
N SER A 84 -17.49 6.77 4.87
CA SER A 84 -17.76 7.86 5.83
C SER A 84 -16.63 8.01 6.87
N GLY A 85 -16.48 9.19 7.48
CA GLY A 85 -15.53 9.38 8.59
C GLY A 85 -15.98 8.63 9.85
N ILE A 86 -15.06 8.01 10.58
CA ILE A 86 -15.43 7.19 11.77
C ILE A 86 -16.16 8.00 12.83
N GLU A 87 -15.75 9.26 13.04
CA GLU A 87 -16.32 10.16 14.03
C GLU A 87 -17.72 10.71 13.70
N THR A 88 -18.21 10.49 12.47
CA THR A 88 -19.47 11.10 11.99
C THR A 88 -20.71 10.52 12.67
N ASN A 89 -21.76 11.34 12.77
CA ASN A 89 -23.09 10.92 13.22
C ASN A 89 -23.65 9.73 12.42
N PHE A 90 -23.39 9.68 11.10
CA PHE A 90 -23.77 8.55 10.24
C PHE A 90 -23.08 7.26 10.70
N THR A 91 -21.76 7.26 10.83
CA THR A 91 -21.00 6.08 11.24
C THR A 91 -21.38 5.62 12.64
N LYS A 92 -21.51 6.54 13.60
CA LYS A 92 -21.87 6.21 14.99
C LYS A 92 -23.28 5.62 15.10
N THR A 93 -24.27 6.20 14.42
CA THR A 93 -25.64 5.63 14.41
C THR A 93 -25.75 4.34 13.58
N PHE A 94 -24.94 4.18 12.54
CA PHE A 94 -24.78 2.91 11.82
C PHE A 94 -24.25 1.82 12.75
N LEU A 95 -23.12 2.06 13.43
CA LEU A 95 -22.47 1.08 14.32
C LEU A 95 -23.37 0.69 15.51
N LEU A 96 -24.05 1.65 16.14
CA LEU A 96 -25.02 1.38 17.21
C LEU A 96 -26.21 0.53 16.72
N SER A 97 -26.66 0.72 15.48
CA SER A 97 -27.74 -0.10 14.89
C SER A 97 -27.24 -1.48 14.46
N ALA A 98 -26.03 -1.55 13.90
CA ALA A 98 -25.45 -2.77 13.34
C ALA A 98 -24.98 -3.76 14.41
N SER A 99 -24.59 -3.29 15.60
CA SER A 99 -24.24 -4.18 16.72
C SER A 99 -25.42 -5.09 17.14
N LEU A 100 -26.65 -4.60 16.97
CA LEU A 100 -27.92 -5.28 17.28
C LEU A 100 -28.40 -6.23 16.17
N VAL A 101 -27.70 -6.32 15.04
CA VAL A 101 -27.97 -7.34 14.01
C VAL A 101 -27.40 -8.67 14.49
N GLU A 102 -28.22 -9.72 14.50
CA GLU A 102 -27.78 -11.08 14.83
C GLU A 102 -27.28 -11.84 13.58
N ASP A 103 -28.03 -11.74 12.47
CA ASP A 103 -27.74 -12.41 11.20
C ASP A 103 -27.54 -11.41 10.06
N PHE A 104 -26.31 -11.33 9.54
CA PHE A 104 -25.95 -10.53 8.36
C PHE A 104 -26.10 -11.28 7.03
N SER A 105 -26.51 -12.55 7.02
CA SER A 105 -26.92 -13.26 5.80
C SER A 105 -28.29 -12.80 5.30
N GLN A 106 -29.06 -12.04 6.10
CA GLN A 106 -30.26 -11.35 5.65
C GLN A 106 -29.93 -9.98 5.02
N PRO A 107 -30.65 -9.55 3.97
CA PRO A 107 -30.47 -8.22 3.41
C PRO A 107 -30.99 -7.14 4.38
N LEU A 108 -30.26 -6.03 4.47
CA LEU A 108 -30.57 -4.86 5.28
C LEU A 108 -30.82 -3.64 4.38
N ILE A 109 -31.59 -2.68 4.90
CA ILE A 109 -31.80 -1.38 4.27
C ILE A 109 -31.01 -0.33 5.06
N ILE A 110 -29.99 0.25 4.43
CA ILE A 110 -29.17 1.33 4.98
C ILE A 110 -29.77 2.64 4.48
N THR A 111 -30.34 3.46 5.38
CA THR A 111 -30.98 4.73 5.03
C THR A 111 -30.20 5.90 5.60
N ALA A 112 -29.84 6.88 4.76
CA ALA A 112 -29.24 8.12 5.21
C ALA A 112 -30.32 9.19 5.46
N VAL A 113 -30.23 9.89 6.59
CA VAL A 113 -31.24 10.84 7.06
C VAL A 113 -30.56 12.19 7.34
N PRO A 114 -30.94 13.28 6.66
CA PRO A 114 -30.40 14.61 6.94
C PRO A 114 -30.86 15.08 8.33
N GLY A 115 -29.97 15.80 9.02
CA GLY A 115 -30.20 16.40 10.32
C GLY A 115 -30.12 17.93 10.26
N LYS A 116 -29.78 18.55 11.40
CA LYS A 116 -29.34 19.95 11.45
C LYS A 116 -27.86 20.06 11.09
N GLU A 117 -27.42 21.26 10.74
CA GLU A 117 -25.99 21.63 10.68
C GLU A 117 -25.13 20.66 9.83
N ASN A 118 -25.66 20.29 8.64
CA ASN A 118 -25.05 19.35 7.68
C ASN A 118 -24.76 17.94 8.22
N CYS A 119 -25.28 17.58 9.40
CA CYS A 119 -25.18 16.23 9.94
C CYS A 119 -26.06 15.27 9.12
N VAL A 120 -25.54 14.07 8.85
CA VAL A 120 -26.31 12.94 8.33
C VAL A 120 -26.27 11.83 9.35
N PHE A 121 -27.40 11.16 9.57
CA PHE A 121 -27.56 9.99 10.44
C PHE A 121 -27.85 8.75 9.60
N CYS A 122 -27.51 7.57 10.11
CA CYS A 122 -27.91 6.30 9.53
C CYS A 122 -29.15 5.75 10.25
N ARG A 123 -29.97 4.98 9.54
CA ARG A 123 -30.97 4.06 10.10
C ARG A 123 -30.89 2.72 9.37
N LEU A 124 -30.92 1.63 10.13
CA LEU A 124 -30.98 0.28 9.58
C LEU A 124 -32.39 -0.30 9.72
N TYR A 125 -32.80 -1.08 8.72
CA TYR A 125 -34.04 -1.86 8.73
C TYR A 125 -33.77 -3.26 8.21
N TYR A 126 -34.45 -4.26 8.76
CA TYR A 126 -34.46 -5.61 8.17
C TYR A 126 -35.23 -5.58 6.85
N ALA A 127 -34.59 -5.93 5.72
CA ALA A 127 -35.23 -5.72 4.41
C ALA A 127 -36.41 -6.68 4.15
N VAL A 128 -36.50 -7.79 4.87
CA VAL A 128 -37.58 -8.79 4.75
C VAL A 128 -38.92 -8.25 5.26
N ASN A 129 -38.96 -7.68 6.46
CA ASN A 129 -40.19 -7.21 7.14
C ASN A 129 -40.30 -5.68 7.28
N LYS A 130 -39.28 -4.94 6.82
CA LYS A 130 -39.14 -3.48 6.91
C LYS A 130 -39.15 -2.92 8.33
N SER A 131 -38.91 -3.75 9.36
CA SER A 131 -38.85 -3.25 10.75
C SER A 131 -37.55 -2.48 10.99
N ALA A 132 -37.65 -1.37 11.73
CA ALA A 132 -36.51 -0.52 12.05
C ALA A 132 -35.69 -1.12 13.19
N ILE A 133 -34.39 -1.27 12.98
CA ILE A 133 -33.45 -1.61 14.04
C ILE A 133 -33.21 -0.34 14.86
N ARG A 134 -33.50 -0.39 16.15
CA ARG A 134 -33.45 0.78 17.04
C ARG A 134 -32.39 0.59 18.11
N SER A 135 -31.44 1.51 18.13
CA SER A 135 -30.39 1.61 19.14
C SER A 135 -30.47 2.96 19.84
N ASP A 136 -30.33 2.98 21.16
CA ASP A 136 -30.18 4.22 21.91
C ASP A 136 -28.81 4.87 21.65
N TRP A 137 -28.74 6.19 21.80
CA TRP A 137 -27.49 6.92 21.62
C TRP A 137 -26.57 6.75 22.84
N ASN A 138 -25.39 6.16 22.62
CA ASN A 138 -24.34 6.06 23.63
C ASN A 138 -23.10 6.88 23.19
N PRO A 139 -22.80 8.03 23.83
CA PRO A 139 -21.60 8.83 23.52
C PRO A 139 -20.30 8.21 24.08
N HIS A 140 -20.41 7.20 24.95
CA HIS A 140 -19.29 6.47 25.57
C HIS A 140 -19.19 5.02 25.05
N ALA A 141 -19.73 4.74 23.87
CA ALA A 141 -19.60 3.43 23.24
C ALA A 141 -18.15 3.17 22.80
N ASP A 142 -17.65 1.95 23.01
CA ASP A 142 -16.40 1.51 22.40
C ASP A 142 -16.63 1.20 20.92
N TRP A 143 -16.28 2.16 20.06
CA TRP A 143 -16.43 2.04 18.61
C TRP A 143 -15.54 0.94 18.03
N ALA A 144 -14.40 0.61 18.65
CA ALA A 144 -13.49 -0.43 18.19
C ALA A 144 -14.01 -1.83 18.53
N GLU A 145 -14.53 -2.03 19.74
CA GLU A 145 -15.22 -3.26 20.14
C GLU A 145 -16.46 -3.50 19.27
N ILE A 146 -17.27 -2.46 19.02
CA ILE A 146 -18.46 -2.59 18.15
C ILE A 146 -18.07 -2.97 16.72
N ILE A 147 -17.02 -2.36 16.14
CA ILE A 147 -16.54 -2.73 14.80
C ILE A 147 -16.06 -4.19 14.76
N GLN A 148 -15.27 -4.63 15.76
CA GLN A 148 -14.80 -6.01 15.84
C GLN A 148 -15.95 -7.01 16.03
N SER A 149 -16.93 -6.67 16.86
CA SER A 149 -18.15 -7.45 17.08
C SER A 149 -18.92 -7.65 15.77
N ILE A 150 -19.17 -6.57 15.01
CA ILE A 150 -19.82 -6.65 13.70
C ILE A 150 -18.98 -7.44 12.70
N GLN A 151 -17.66 -7.21 12.62
CA GLN A 151 -16.76 -7.96 11.73
C GLN A 151 -16.74 -9.47 12.01
N SER A 152 -16.80 -9.87 13.29
CA SER A 152 -16.87 -11.29 13.65
C SER A 152 -18.18 -11.97 13.17
N LYS A 153 -19.32 -11.26 13.25
CA LYS A 153 -20.60 -11.72 12.71
C LYS A 153 -20.62 -11.78 11.17
N LEU A 154 -19.95 -10.83 10.50
CA LEU A 154 -19.82 -10.81 9.04
C LEU A 154 -18.96 -11.96 8.48
N SER A 155 -17.99 -12.44 9.26
CA SER A 155 -16.97 -13.42 8.83
C SER A 155 -17.51 -14.82 8.49
N GLY A 156 -18.81 -15.08 8.67
CA GLY A 156 -19.47 -16.33 8.25
C GLY A 156 -19.94 -16.36 6.79
N ASN A 157 -20.04 -15.21 6.13
CA ASN A 157 -20.56 -15.10 4.76
C ASN A 157 -19.44 -15.12 3.70
N GLN A 158 -19.75 -15.59 2.48
CA GLN A 158 -18.80 -15.63 1.36
C GLN A 158 -18.29 -14.22 1.03
N VAL A 159 -16.97 -14.03 1.08
CA VAL A 159 -16.33 -12.73 0.86
C VAL A 159 -16.11 -12.49 -0.63
N PHE A 160 -16.65 -11.38 -1.14
CA PHE A 160 -16.21 -10.82 -2.43
C PHE A 160 -14.90 -10.06 -2.21
N GLU A 161 -13.80 -10.56 -2.76
CA GLU A 161 -12.49 -9.92 -2.67
C GLU A 161 -12.42 -8.72 -3.63
N LEU A 162 -12.79 -7.55 -3.12
CA LEU A 162 -12.64 -6.28 -3.83
C LEU A 162 -11.18 -5.84 -3.82
N GLU A 163 -10.57 -5.77 -5.01
CA GLU A 163 -9.27 -5.15 -5.20
C GLU A 163 -9.36 -3.63 -5.05
N GLU A 164 -9.22 -3.11 -3.81
CA GLU A 164 -8.87 -1.70 -3.60
C GLU A 164 -7.95 -1.50 -2.38
N GLU A 165 -7.06 -0.52 -2.52
CA GLU A 165 -5.79 -0.38 -1.82
C GLU A 165 -5.84 -0.34 -0.28
N ASN A 166 -4.65 -0.53 0.31
CA ASN A 166 -4.29 -0.36 1.72
C ASN A 166 -4.93 -1.31 2.76
N ILE A 167 -4.07 -2.22 3.22
CA ILE A 167 -3.81 -2.68 4.60
C ILE A 167 -5.02 -3.20 5.43
N PRO A 168 -4.98 -4.49 5.81
CA PRO A 168 -5.11 -4.81 7.24
C PRO A 168 -4.16 -5.91 7.77
N LYS A 169 -4.07 -5.97 9.10
CA LYS A 169 -3.42 -7.02 9.91
C LYS A 169 -4.49 -7.50 10.91
N THR A 170 -4.75 -8.77 11.25
CA THR A 170 -4.37 -10.15 10.84
C THR A 170 -5.39 -11.08 11.56
N LYS A 171 -5.63 -12.39 11.37
CA LYS A 171 -5.02 -13.62 10.78
C LYS A 171 -6.14 -14.72 10.84
N PRO A 172 -5.96 -16.02 10.43
CA PRO A 172 -4.95 -16.64 9.58
C PRO A 172 -5.56 -17.66 8.55
N GLN A 173 -5.84 -17.28 7.29
CA GLN A 173 -6.11 -18.28 6.23
C GLN A 173 -5.78 -17.71 4.84
N ASN A 174 -4.84 -18.35 4.13
CA ASN A 174 -4.47 -18.23 2.70
C ASN A 174 -4.60 -16.87 1.95
N VAL A 175 -4.51 -15.72 2.63
CA VAL A 175 -4.48 -14.40 2.00
C VAL A 175 -3.28 -14.27 1.05
N ALA A 176 -3.49 -13.63 -0.10
CA ALA A 176 -2.43 -13.29 -1.05
C ALA A 176 -1.28 -12.50 -0.39
N PRO A 177 -0.02 -12.64 -0.85
CA PRO A 177 1.12 -11.95 -0.25
C PRO A 177 1.02 -10.43 -0.45
N HIS A 178 0.94 -9.68 0.65
CA HIS A 178 0.87 -8.21 0.67
C HIS A 178 1.92 -7.57 -0.27
N PRO A 179 1.61 -6.51 -1.04
CA PRO A 179 2.52 -5.98 -2.06
C PRO A 179 3.94 -5.69 -1.57
N GLN A 180 4.12 -5.09 -0.38
CA GLN A 180 5.46 -4.89 0.21
C GLN A 180 6.16 -6.20 0.62
N ASP A 181 5.43 -7.20 1.11
CA ASP A 181 5.98 -8.52 1.43
C ASP A 181 6.38 -9.26 0.15
N LEU A 182 5.59 -9.11 -0.92
CA LEU A 182 5.84 -9.65 -2.25
C LEU A 182 7.06 -8.99 -2.91
N ARG A 183 7.13 -7.65 -2.88
CA ARG A 183 8.25 -6.83 -3.37
C ARG A 183 9.58 -7.26 -2.75
N VAL A 184 9.66 -7.27 -1.42
CA VAL A 184 10.86 -7.73 -0.70
C VAL A 184 11.13 -9.21 -0.99
N LYS A 185 10.10 -10.07 -1.05
CA LYS A 185 10.28 -11.48 -1.43
C LYS A 185 10.83 -11.63 -2.86
N GLN A 186 10.39 -10.83 -3.83
CA GLN A 186 10.86 -10.85 -5.22
C GLN A 186 12.33 -10.43 -5.30
N VAL A 187 12.69 -9.25 -4.77
CA VAL A 187 14.08 -8.74 -4.80
C VAL A 187 15.02 -9.67 -4.03
N ARG A 188 14.63 -10.12 -2.83
CA ARG A 188 15.39 -11.10 -2.05
C ARG A 188 15.59 -12.42 -2.80
N THR A 189 14.60 -12.87 -3.58
CA THR A 189 14.70 -14.12 -4.36
C THR A 189 15.54 -13.92 -5.63
N LEU A 190 15.45 -12.76 -6.30
CA LEU A 190 16.26 -12.40 -7.47
C LEU A 190 17.77 -12.47 -7.16
N PHE A 191 18.17 -12.05 -5.96
CA PHE A 191 19.57 -12.03 -5.52
C PHE A 191 19.96 -13.17 -4.56
N ASN A 192 19.06 -14.13 -4.33
CA ASN A 192 19.22 -15.21 -3.34
C ASN A 192 19.66 -14.73 -1.93
N TYR A 193 19.18 -13.57 -1.51
CA TYR A 193 19.59 -12.94 -0.25
C TYR A 193 19.04 -13.74 0.96
N PRO A 194 19.83 -13.96 2.03
CA PRO A 194 19.39 -14.73 3.20
C PRO A 194 18.09 -14.21 3.80
N VAL A 195 17.15 -15.10 4.12
CA VAL A 195 15.86 -14.71 4.72
C VAL A 195 16.04 -14.23 6.15
N ASP A 196 17.06 -14.71 6.86
CA ASP A 196 17.30 -14.40 8.26
C ASP A 196 17.87 -12.98 8.46
N LEU A 197 18.76 -12.52 7.57
CA LEU A 197 19.20 -11.12 7.54
C LEU A 197 18.02 -10.14 7.34
N VAL A 198 16.99 -10.54 6.58
CA VAL A 198 15.75 -9.76 6.43
C VAL A 198 14.96 -9.76 7.75
N LYS A 199 14.89 -10.88 8.49
CA LYS A 199 14.24 -10.94 9.81
C LYS A 199 14.98 -10.06 10.84
N GLU A 200 16.31 -10.15 10.90
CA GLU A 200 17.17 -9.37 11.79
C GLU A 200 17.01 -7.87 11.53
N TRP A 201 17.03 -7.46 10.25
CA TRP A 201 16.79 -6.06 9.88
C TRP A 201 15.38 -5.60 10.28
N LEU A 202 14.33 -6.41 10.05
CA LEU A 202 12.96 -6.09 10.49
C LEU A 202 12.84 -5.99 12.01
N GLN A 203 13.50 -6.88 12.75
CA GLN A 203 13.57 -6.84 14.22
C GLN A 203 14.28 -5.57 14.73
N SER A 204 15.32 -5.10 14.04
CA SER A 204 15.96 -3.81 14.36
C SER A 204 15.01 -2.61 14.21
N GLN A 205 14.00 -2.73 13.34
CA GLN A 205 12.94 -1.74 13.14
C GLN A 205 11.68 -2.04 13.99
N ASN A 206 11.77 -2.96 14.96
CA ASN A 206 10.70 -3.41 15.86
C ASN A 206 9.43 -3.93 15.13
N VAL A 207 9.61 -4.55 13.96
CA VAL A 207 8.54 -5.14 13.13
C VAL A 207 8.81 -6.60 12.78
N GLN A 208 7.78 -7.29 12.31
CA GLN A 208 7.82 -8.71 11.96
C GLN A 208 7.68 -8.99 10.45
N ARG A 209 7.35 -7.98 9.63
CA ARG A 209 7.20 -8.08 8.16
C ARG A 209 7.44 -6.73 7.47
N PRO A 210 7.85 -6.71 6.19
CA PRO A 210 7.88 -5.48 5.38
C PRO A 210 6.55 -4.72 5.38
N SER A 211 5.42 -5.44 5.28
CA SER A 211 4.02 -4.96 5.40
C SER A 211 3.64 -4.21 6.69
N GLN A 212 4.61 -3.93 7.56
CA GLN A 212 4.42 -3.20 8.81
C GLN A 212 5.14 -1.85 8.81
N LEU A 213 5.86 -1.52 7.73
CA LEU A 213 6.72 -0.34 7.61
C LEU A 213 6.16 0.72 6.65
N PRO A 214 6.57 1.99 6.80
CA PRO A 214 6.45 2.99 5.75
C PRO A 214 7.16 2.54 4.47
N LEU A 215 6.64 2.95 3.30
CA LEU A 215 7.24 2.63 2.00
C LEU A 215 8.72 3.01 1.94
N SER A 216 9.09 4.16 2.51
CA SER A 216 10.49 4.65 2.59
C SER A 216 11.45 3.71 3.33
N GLU A 217 10.97 2.93 4.30
CA GLU A 217 11.80 1.93 4.99
C GLU A 217 11.87 0.62 4.19
N VAL A 218 10.80 0.29 3.44
CA VAL A 218 10.84 -0.82 2.46
C VAL A 218 11.79 -0.49 1.31
N ASP A 219 11.83 0.76 0.83
CA ASP A 219 12.77 1.25 -0.19
C ASP A 219 14.23 1.13 0.31
N LYS A 220 14.50 1.50 1.56
CA LYS A 220 15.80 1.30 2.20
C LYS A 220 16.17 -0.18 2.28
N LEU A 221 15.26 -1.08 2.68
CA LEU A 221 15.51 -2.52 2.72
C LEU A 221 15.80 -3.09 1.32
N VAL A 222 15.02 -2.69 0.30
CA VAL A 222 15.27 -3.08 -1.10
C VAL A 222 16.65 -2.58 -1.55
N LYS A 223 17.00 -1.32 -1.28
CA LYS A 223 18.34 -0.76 -1.59
C LYS A 223 19.45 -1.51 -0.84
N ILE A 224 19.27 -1.86 0.43
CA ILE A 224 20.24 -2.65 1.23
C ILE A 224 20.48 -4.02 0.58
N ILE A 225 19.42 -4.73 0.16
CA ILE A 225 19.55 -6.04 -0.51
C ILE A 225 20.31 -5.88 -1.84
N CYS A 226 20.00 -4.86 -2.63
CA CYS A 226 20.66 -4.59 -3.91
C CYS A 226 22.14 -4.22 -3.73
N MET A 227 22.48 -3.38 -2.75
CA MET A 227 23.86 -2.99 -2.45
C MET A 227 24.67 -4.16 -1.87
N ALA A 228 24.08 -4.97 -1.00
CA ALA A 228 24.73 -6.18 -0.48
C ALA A 228 25.02 -7.22 -1.57
N TRP A 229 24.19 -7.29 -2.62
CA TRP A 229 24.47 -8.09 -3.80
C TRP A 229 25.53 -7.45 -4.73
N ALA A 230 25.68 -6.13 -4.76
CA ALA A 230 26.66 -5.45 -5.62
C ALA A 230 28.07 -5.37 -5.02
N ALA A 231 28.22 -5.52 -3.69
CA ALA A 231 29.46 -5.28 -2.95
C ALA A 231 30.67 -6.15 -3.37
N ASP A 232 30.45 -7.34 -3.94
CA ASP A 232 31.50 -8.22 -4.50
C ASP A 232 31.72 -8.05 -6.03
N LYS A 233 31.03 -7.08 -6.66
CA LYS A 233 30.94 -6.95 -8.12
C LYS A 233 31.40 -5.60 -8.66
N VAL A 234 31.18 -4.52 -7.92
CA VAL A 234 31.58 -3.15 -8.31
C VAL A 234 31.74 -2.26 -7.07
N ASP A 235 32.44 -1.12 -7.20
CA ASP A 235 32.59 -0.13 -6.12
C ASP A 235 31.23 0.31 -5.53
N GLN A 236 31.18 0.54 -4.22
CA GLN A 236 29.95 0.86 -3.49
C GLN A 236 29.31 2.19 -3.94
N ASN A 237 30.12 3.20 -4.31
CA ASN A 237 29.61 4.47 -4.80
C ASN A 237 29.08 4.31 -6.23
N HIS A 238 29.80 3.59 -7.09
CA HIS A 238 29.32 3.28 -8.43
C HIS A 238 28.05 2.41 -8.43
N ALA A 239 27.94 1.44 -7.52
CA ALA A 239 26.72 0.67 -7.29
C ALA A 239 25.56 1.58 -6.88
N ALA A 240 25.76 2.46 -5.88
CA ALA A 240 24.73 3.35 -5.38
C ALA A 240 24.24 4.37 -6.42
N SER A 241 25.16 4.96 -7.19
CA SER A 241 24.84 5.94 -8.24
C SER A 241 24.17 5.29 -9.44
N SER A 242 24.72 4.19 -10.00
CA SER A 242 24.09 3.50 -11.14
C SER A 242 22.73 2.90 -10.79
N TYR A 243 22.53 2.45 -9.56
CA TYR A 243 21.22 2.02 -9.06
C TYR A 243 20.25 3.20 -9.03
N GLN A 244 20.67 4.33 -8.47
CA GLN A 244 19.80 5.50 -8.33
C GLN A 244 19.46 6.16 -9.67
N GLU A 245 20.37 6.13 -10.65
CA GLU A 245 20.12 6.58 -12.01
C GLU A 245 19.17 5.61 -12.74
N GLN A 246 19.59 4.36 -12.95
CA GLN A 246 18.89 3.42 -13.84
C GLN A 246 17.57 2.91 -13.27
N VAL A 247 17.51 2.62 -11.96
CA VAL A 247 16.30 2.01 -11.35
C VAL A 247 15.22 3.05 -11.10
N PHE A 248 15.56 4.26 -10.62
CA PHE A 248 14.54 5.30 -10.41
C PHE A 248 14.06 5.88 -11.75
N GLN A 249 14.93 6.05 -12.75
CA GLN A 249 14.49 6.50 -14.07
C GLN A 249 13.48 5.51 -14.67
N ALA A 250 13.82 4.21 -14.71
CA ALA A 250 12.91 3.19 -15.24
C ALA A 250 11.56 3.13 -14.48
N ILE A 251 11.57 3.26 -13.14
CA ILE A 251 10.33 3.32 -12.36
C ILE A 251 9.52 4.59 -12.69
N SER A 252 10.19 5.74 -12.88
CA SER A 252 9.51 6.99 -13.26
C SER A 252 8.93 6.98 -14.68
N GLU A 253 9.50 6.16 -15.57
CA GLU A 253 9.00 5.88 -16.93
C GLU A 253 7.90 4.79 -16.93
N GLY A 254 7.55 4.22 -15.77
CA GLY A 254 6.45 3.26 -15.60
C GLY A 254 6.84 1.78 -15.77
N PHE A 255 8.13 1.44 -15.78
CA PHE A 255 8.58 0.04 -15.83
C PHE A 255 8.50 -0.65 -14.46
N ASP A 256 8.28 -1.97 -14.48
CA ASP A 256 8.31 -2.83 -13.29
C ASP A 256 9.66 -2.75 -12.55
N GLU A 257 9.63 -2.57 -11.24
CA GLU A 257 10.81 -2.46 -10.39
C GLU A 257 11.69 -3.72 -10.48
N VAL A 258 11.11 -4.92 -10.51
CA VAL A 258 11.89 -6.17 -10.54
C VAL A 258 12.58 -6.35 -11.89
N ALA A 259 11.97 -5.90 -12.99
CA ALA A 259 12.59 -5.78 -14.30
C ALA A 259 13.70 -4.72 -14.34
N ALA A 260 13.47 -3.53 -13.75
CA ALA A 260 14.46 -2.45 -13.67
C ALA A 260 15.69 -2.87 -12.84
N ILE A 261 15.49 -3.44 -11.66
CA ILE A 261 16.55 -3.98 -10.79
C ILE A 261 17.30 -5.13 -11.51
N ARG A 262 16.61 -5.96 -12.30
CA ARG A 262 17.28 -7.01 -13.12
C ARG A 262 18.08 -6.42 -14.28
N ALA A 263 17.61 -5.36 -14.92
CA ALA A 263 18.33 -4.65 -15.97
C ALA A 263 19.61 -3.99 -15.41
N TRP A 264 19.50 -3.30 -14.27
CA TRP A 264 20.65 -2.76 -13.53
C TRP A 264 21.62 -3.86 -13.07
N ALA A 265 21.13 -5.01 -12.57
CA ALA A 265 21.98 -6.13 -12.20
C ALA A 265 22.75 -6.70 -13.40
N ASN A 266 22.10 -6.80 -14.57
CA ASN A 266 22.76 -7.17 -15.82
C ASN A 266 23.79 -6.12 -16.26
N TYR A 267 23.52 -4.82 -16.07
CA TYR A 267 24.48 -3.74 -16.29
C TYR A 267 25.70 -3.85 -15.37
N VAL A 268 25.52 -4.12 -14.07
CA VAL A 268 26.62 -4.34 -13.11
C VAL A 268 27.45 -5.59 -13.48
N LEU A 269 26.82 -6.65 -13.98
CA LEU A 269 27.53 -7.81 -14.51
C LEU A 269 28.24 -7.53 -15.85
N GLY A 270 27.71 -6.61 -16.67
CA GLY A 270 28.38 -6.08 -17.87
C GLY A 270 29.59 -5.20 -17.52
N GLN A 271 29.48 -4.33 -16.52
CA GLN A 271 30.62 -3.60 -15.95
C GLN A 271 31.68 -4.60 -15.43
N ARG A 272 31.26 -5.67 -14.74
CA ARG A 272 32.17 -6.75 -14.34
C ARG A 272 32.84 -7.44 -15.53
N SER A 273 32.19 -7.59 -16.69
CA SER A 273 32.83 -8.19 -17.87
C SER A 273 33.86 -7.25 -18.54
N LEU A 274 33.62 -5.94 -18.52
CA LEU A 274 34.60 -4.92 -18.93
C LEU A 274 35.80 -4.87 -17.96
N VAL A 275 35.57 -4.84 -16.65
CA VAL A 275 36.65 -4.88 -15.64
C VAL A 275 37.41 -6.22 -15.68
N SER A 276 36.72 -7.35 -15.86
CA SER A 276 37.34 -8.68 -15.94
C SER A 276 38.07 -8.94 -17.27
N SER A 277 37.74 -8.23 -18.36
CA SER A 277 38.55 -8.23 -19.58
C SER A 277 39.72 -7.24 -19.51
N GLY A 278 39.64 -6.24 -18.63
CA GLY A 278 40.74 -5.34 -18.26
C GLY A 278 41.92 -6.01 -17.55
N SER A 279 41.76 -7.21 -16.97
CA SER A 279 42.79 -7.88 -16.15
C SER A 279 43.32 -9.20 -16.73
N LYS A 280 43.55 -9.27 -18.05
CA LYS A 280 44.55 -10.18 -18.65
C LYS A 280 45.44 -9.51 -19.70
N LYS A 281 46.08 -8.39 -19.32
CA LYS A 281 47.44 -8.13 -19.78
C LYS A 281 48.42 -8.77 -18.80
N THR A 282 49.12 -9.81 -19.25
CA THR A 282 50.32 -10.32 -18.57
C THR A 282 51.41 -9.26 -18.66
N VAL A 283 51.54 -8.44 -17.62
CA VAL A 283 52.79 -7.72 -17.37
C VAL A 283 53.79 -8.77 -16.91
N ASN A 284 54.72 -9.15 -17.79
CA ASN A 284 55.95 -9.80 -17.34
C ASN A 284 56.69 -8.76 -16.50
N SER A 285 56.72 -8.93 -15.18
CA SER A 285 57.72 -8.25 -14.36
C SER A 285 59.09 -8.82 -14.74
N PRO A 286 60.06 -8.01 -15.20
CA PRO A 286 61.46 -8.36 -15.07
C PRO A 286 61.77 -8.56 -13.58
N ALA A 287 62.70 -9.44 -13.24
CA ALA A 287 63.22 -9.50 -11.88
C ALA A 287 63.92 -8.17 -11.56
N PHE A 288 63.74 -7.66 -10.34
CA PHE A 288 64.53 -6.54 -9.84
C PHE A 288 65.89 -7.11 -9.41
N ASP A 289 66.84 -7.10 -10.33
CA ASP A 289 68.19 -7.59 -10.11
C ASP A 289 68.98 -6.56 -9.28
N TRP A 290 69.67 -7.02 -8.24
CA TRP A 290 70.35 -6.14 -7.27
C TRP A 290 71.83 -5.88 -7.63
N ASP A 291 72.34 -6.51 -8.69
CA ASP A 291 73.73 -6.46 -9.12
C ASP A 291 73.95 -5.68 -10.45
N ASP A 292 73.15 -4.63 -10.76
CA ASP A 292 73.45 -3.72 -11.88
C ASP A 292 74.52 -2.67 -11.48
N PRO A 293 75.73 -2.69 -12.09
CA PRO A 293 76.82 -1.79 -11.73
C PRO A 293 76.68 -0.35 -12.25
N ASN A 294 75.59 0.03 -12.93
CA ASN A 294 75.43 1.35 -13.55
C ASN A 294 74.52 2.34 -12.80
N TYR A 295 73.99 2.00 -11.62
CA TYR A 295 73.21 2.97 -10.83
C TYR A 295 74.14 4.03 -10.21
N ASN A 296 74.03 5.29 -10.64
CA ASN A 296 74.94 6.37 -10.26
C ASN A 296 74.20 7.65 -9.82
N ASP A 297 74.87 8.46 -9.01
CA ASP A 297 74.31 9.43 -8.05
C ASP A 297 73.48 10.62 -8.59
N SER A 298 72.43 10.97 -7.82
CA SER A 298 72.16 12.26 -7.11
C SER A 298 72.55 13.65 -7.69
N PRO A 299 72.07 14.79 -7.12
CA PRO A 299 70.91 15.05 -6.22
C PRO A 299 69.98 16.19 -6.71
N GLY A 300 68.85 16.43 -6.00
CA GLY A 300 68.01 17.63 -6.21
C GLY A 300 67.01 17.91 -5.09
N HIS A 301 67.32 18.87 -4.22
CA HIS A 301 66.52 19.32 -3.05
C HIS A 301 67.04 20.73 -2.65
N PRO A 302 66.29 21.62 -1.94
CA PRO A 302 64.94 21.51 -1.36
C PRO A 302 63.95 22.45 -2.13
N ASP A 303 63.01 23.29 -1.61
CA ASP A 303 62.69 23.71 -0.24
C ASP A 303 61.30 24.37 -0.01
N ASN A 304 60.68 23.99 1.13
CA ASN A 304 59.85 24.77 2.07
C ASN A 304 58.51 25.49 1.75
N TYR A 305 57.85 25.84 2.89
CA TYR A 305 56.62 26.62 3.14
C TYR A 305 55.27 25.97 2.79
N GLY A 306 54.23 26.11 3.63
CA GLY A 306 54.19 26.71 4.98
C GLY A 306 52.74 26.97 5.46
N ASP A 307 52.52 27.03 6.77
CA ASP A 307 51.18 27.18 7.38
C ASP A 307 50.49 28.52 7.07
N ARG A 308 49.18 28.46 6.75
CA ARG A 308 48.12 29.30 7.38
C ARG A 308 46.70 28.89 6.97
#